data_AF-A0A7K4EZD2-F1
#
_entry.id   AF-A0A7K4EZD2-F1
#
_cell.length_a   1.000
_cell.length_b   1.000
_cell.length_c   1.000
_cell.angle_alpha   90.00
_cell.angle_beta   90.00
_cell.angle_gamma   90.00
#
_symmetry.space_group_name_H-M   'P 1'
#
loop_
_entity.id
_entity.type
_entity.pdbx_description
1 polymer ?
#
loop_
_entity_poly.entity_id
_entity_poly.type
_entity_poly.pdbx_seq_one_letter_code
_entity_poly.pdbx_strand_id
1 'polypeptide(L)'
;DVQLMKEKNLLIVVGAEKVPREIYELADYNIGVGSQPHSEISALAILLDRIQKGKQFEKDFPNAKRKIIPTKNGKNVQVKETRD
;
A
#
# COMPACT_ATOMS: atom_id res chain seq x y z
N ASP A 1 -4.55 -13.27 -7.15
CA ASP A 1 -5.41 -13.65 -8.29
C ASP A 1 -5.51 -12.57 -9.35
N VAL A 2 -5.66 -12.99 -10.61
CA VAL A 2 -5.79 -12.09 -11.77
C VAL A 2 -7.09 -11.29 -11.77
N GLN A 3 -8.12 -11.75 -11.03
CA GLN A 3 -9.43 -11.09 -10.94
C GLN A 3 -9.39 -9.81 -10.09
N LEU A 4 -8.76 -9.82 -8.90
CA LEU A 4 -8.62 -8.62 -8.05
C LEU A 4 -7.99 -7.43 -8.79
N MET A 5 -7.05 -7.71 -9.71
CA MET A 5 -6.37 -6.67 -10.49
C MET A 5 -7.24 -6.06 -11.60
N LYS A 6 -8.41 -6.64 -11.90
CA LYS A 6 -9.35 -6.12 -12.90
C LYS A 6 -10.41 -5.19 -12.30
N GLU A 7 -10.60 -5.24 -10.98
CA GLU A 7 -11.58 -4.40 -10.29
C GLU A 7 -11.13 -2.94 -10.24
N LYS A 8 -12.04 -2.04 -10.63
CA LYS A 8 -11.74 -0.59 -10.63
C LYS A 8 -11.75 0.00 -9.24
N ASN A 9 -12.64 -0.49 -8.37
CA ASN A 9 -12.81 0.00 -7.01
C ASN A 9 -12.55 -1.17 -6.06
N LEU A 10 -11.58 -0.99 -5.16
CA LEU A 10 -11.18 -1.99 -4.17
C LEU A 10 -11.36 -1.41 -2.77
N LEU A 11 -12.13 -2.10 -1.94
CA LEU A 11 -12.15 -1.88 -0.50
C LEU A 11 -11.33 -2.99 0.16
N ILE A 12 -10.22 -2.62 0.77
CA ILE A 12 -9.36 -3.57 1.51
C ILE A 12 -9.64 -3.39 2.99
N VAL A 13 -10.11 -4.45 3.63
CA VAL A 13 -10.32 -4.49 5.08
C VAL A 13 -9.09 -5.15 5.70
N VAL A 14 -8.45 -4.44 6.64
CA VAL A 14 -7.36 -4.97 7.46
C VAL A 14 -7.80 -5.03 8.91
N GLY A 15 -7.57 -6.17 9.55
CA GLY A 15 -7.87 -6.37 10.97
C GLY A 15 -6.70 -5.98 11.86
N ALA A 16 -7.01 -5.63 13.11
CA ALA A 16 -6.04 -5.57 14.19
C ALA A 16 -6.11 -6.88 15.01
N GLU A 17 -6.56 -6.83 16.26
CA GLU A 17 -6.48 -7.96 17.19
C GLU A 17 -7.49 -9.10 16.90
N LYS A 18 -8.75 -8.77 16.57
CA LYS A 18 -9.76 -9.78 16.23
C LYS A 18 -10.78 -9.22 15.24
N VAL A 19 -10.89 -9.86 14.08
CA VAL A 19 -11.87 -9.49 13.05
C VAL A 19 -13.19 -10.23 13.33
N PRO A 20 -14.34 -9.54 13.38
CA PRO A 20 -15.65 -10.18 13.53
C PRO A 20 -15.95 -11.13 12.37
N ARG A 21 -16.63 -12.24 12.67
CA ARG A 21 -16.98 -13.26 11.67
C ARG A 21 -17.78 -12.69 10.49
N GLU A 22 -18.72 -11.78 10.75
CA GLU A 22 -19.56 -11.14 9.73
C GLU A 22 -18.74 -10.47 8.63
N ILE A 23 -17.55 -9.93 8.94
CA ILE A 23 -16.66 -9.33 7.93
C ILE A 23 -16.17 -10.38 6.94
N TYR A 24 -15.84 -11.58 7.39
CA TYR A 24 -15.42 -12.68 6.52
C TYR A 24 -16.56 -13.13 5.60
N GLU A 25 -17.81 -13.06 6.08
CA GLU A 25 -19.00 -13.45 5.32
C GLU A 25 -19.45 -12.38 4.32
N LEU A 26 -19.22 -11.10 4.64
CA LEU A 26 -19.51 -9.96 3.75
C LEU A 26 -18.45 -9.75 2.66
N ALA A 27 -17.22 -10.22 2.87
CA ALA A 27 -16.14 -10.02 1.92
C ALA A 27 -16.26 -10.95 0.70
N ASP A 28 -16.12 -10.39 -0.50
CA ASP A 28 -16.04 -11.18 -1.73
C ASP A 28 -14.81 -12.10 -1.74
N TYR A 29 -13.73 -11.68 -1.08
CA TYR A 29 -12.48 -12.43 -0.99
C TYR A 29 -11.89 -12.36 0.42
N ASN A 30 -11.52 -13.52 0.95
CA ASN A 30 -10.73 -13.66 2.17
C ASN A 30 -9.31 -14.10 1.80
N ILE A 31 -8.33 -13.21 1.93
CA ILE A 31 -6.97 -13.40 1.42
C ILE A 31 -5.98 -13.54 2.58
N GLY A 32 -5.22 -14.64 2.60
CA GLY A 32 -4.04 -14.81 3.47
C GLY A 32 -2.76 -14.36 2.76
N VAL A 33 -2.05 -13.38 3.32
CA VAL A 33 -0.76 -12.91 2.79
C VAL A 33 0.37 -13.73 3.42
N GLY A 34 0.49 -14.99 3.03
CA GLY A 34 1.30 -15.98 3.76
C GLY A 34 0.49 -16.66 4.88
N SER A 35 1.09 -17.66 5.52
CA SER A 35 0.42 -18.53 6.49
C SER A 35 0.90 -18.35 7.94
N GLN A 36 1.84 -17.43 8.17
CA GLN A 36 2.37 -17.13 9.51
C GLN A 36 1.72 -15.87 10.08
N PRO A 37 1.51 -15.79 11.40
CA PRO A 37 1.01 -14.57 12.02
C PRO A 37 2.06 -13.46 11.89
N HIS A 38 1.66 -12.31 11.35
CA HIS A 38 2.48 -11.11 11.20
C HIS A 38 1.61 -9.86 11.14
N SER A 39 2.22 -8.70 10.90
CA SER A 39 1.51 -7.42 10.86
C SER A 39 0.55 -7.29 9.67
N GLU A 40 -0.60 -6.73 9.96
CA GLU A 40 -1.60 -6.18 9.05
C GLU A 40 -1.01 -5.14 8.08
N ILE A 41 -0.04 -4.34 8.53
CA ILE A 41 0.66 -3.36 7.68
C ILE A 41 1.50 -4.06 6.62
N SER A 42 2.21 -5.13 7.01
CA SER A 42 2.98 -5.95 6.07
C SER A 42 2.06 -6.67 5.08
N ALA A 43 0.93 -7.20 5.56
CA ALA A 43 -0.08 -7.83 4.70
C ALA A 43 -0.58 -6.85 3.63
N LEU A 44 -0.97 -5.65 4.04
CA LEU A 44 -1.46 -4.60 3.16
C LEU A 44 -0.40 -4.16 2.14
N ALA A 45 0.84 -3.92 2.60
CA ALA A 45 1.93 -3.50 1.74
C ALA A 45 2.22 -4.52 0.64
N ILE A 46 2.31 -5.81 0.99
CA ILE A 46 2.55 -6.89 0.01
C ILE A 46 1.36 -7.04 -0.93
N LEU A 47 0.11 -7.00 -0.41
CA LEU A 47 -1.08 -7.09 -1.26
C LEU A 47 -1.11 -5.97 -2.30
N LEU A 48 -0.90 -4.73 -1.87
CA LEU A 48 -0.87 -3.57 -2.76
C LEU A 48 0.28 -3.65 -3.76
N ASP A 49 1.47 -4.09 -3.34
CA ASP A 49 2.61 -4.29 -4.24
C ASP A 49 2.27 -5.29 -5.37
N ARG A 50 1.62 -6.42 -5.03
CA ARG A 50 1.20 -7.42 -6.03
C ARG A 50 0.11 -6.89 -6.97
N ILE A 51 -0.81 -6.06 -6.48
CA ILE A 51 -1.86 -5.43 -7.30
C ILE A 51 -1.26 -4.37 -8.23
N GLN A 52 -0.37 -3.52 -7.70
CA GLN A 52 0.16 -2.34 -8.39
C GLN A 52 1.38 -2.67 -9.26
N LYS A 53 2.04 -3.81 -9.05
CA LYS A 53 3.16 -4.34 -9.85
C LYS A 53 4.30 -3.33 -10.04
N GLY A 54 4.68 -2.65 -8.97
CA GLY A 54 5.76 -1.66 -8.98
C GLY A 54 5.35 -0.26 -9.46
N LYS A 55 4.17 -0.07 -10.04
CA LYS A 55 3.69 1.25 -10.49
C LYS A 55 3.59 2.27 -9.34
N GLN A 56 3.50 1.81 -8.10
CA GLN A 56 3.49 2.68 -6.94
C GLN A 56 4.79 3.47 -6.75
N PHE A 57 5.91 2.96 -7.25
CA PHE A 57 7.21 3.64 -7.17
C PHE A 57 7.33 4.78 -8.19
N GLU A 58 6.48 4.78 -9.22
CA GLU A 58 6.39 5.84 -10.23
C GLU A 58 5.38 6.93 -9.84
N LYS A 59 4.68 6.76 -8.71
CA LYS A 59 3.62 7.68 -8.29
C LYS A 59 4.20 9.02 -7.85
N ASP A 60 3.86 10.06 -8.60
CA ASP A 60 4.13 11.44 -8.22
C ASP A 60 2.95 12.08 -7.50
N PHE A 61 3.25 12.92 -6.52
CA PHE A 61 2.28 13.74 -5.81
C PHE A 61 2.42 15.20 -6.27
N PRO A 62 1.50 15.70 -7.11
CA PRO A 62 1.52 17.08 -7.57
C PRO A 62 1.54 18.04 -6.38
N ASN A 63 2.28 19.12 -6.50
CA ASN A 63 2.39 20.16 -5.47
C ASN A 63 2.96 19.67 -4.12
N ALA A 64 3.65 18.54 -4.08
CA ALA A 64 4.39 18.12 -2.90
C ALA A 64 5.40 19.21 -2.49
N LYS A 65 5.35 19.62 -1.22
CA LYS A 65 6.28 20.61 -0.64
C LYS A 65 7.72 20.11 -0.64
N ARG A 66 7.91 18.79 -0.56
CA ARG A 66 9.20 18.10 -0.54
C ARG A 66 9.17 16.86 -1.41
N LYS A 67 10.27 16.59 -2.11
CA LYS A 67 10.51 15.35 -2.86
C LYS A 67 11.91 14.84 -2.56
N ILE A 68 12.03 13.56 -2.19
CA ILE A 68 13.33 12.89 -2.05
C ILE A 68 13.77 12.42 -3.43
N ILE A 69 15.02 12.73 -3.80
CA ILE A 69 15.63 12.25 -5.05
C ILE A 69 16.51 11.03 -4.72
N PRO A 70 16.21 9.83 -5.26
CA PRO A 70 17.03 8.65 -5.06
C PRO A 70 18.50 8.95 -5.39
N THR A 71 19.38 8.73 -4.43
CA THR A 71 20.81 9.04 -4.54
C THR A 71 21.58 7.87 -3.95
N LYS A 72 22.65 7.43 -4.64
CA LYS A 72 23.42 6.24 -4.23
C LYS A 72 23.93 6.32 -2.79
N ASN A 73 24.44 7.49 -2.40
CA ASN A 73 24.90 7.77 -1.03
C ASN A 73 24.44 9.18 -0.61
N GLY A 74 24.00 9.34 0.63
CA GLY A 74 23.53 10.60 1.19
C GLY A 74 22.03 10.84 1.00
N LYS A 75 21.60 12.09 1.24
CA LYS A 75 20.19 12.49 1.24
C LYS A 75 20.00 13.74 0.38
N ASN A 76 19.33 13.59 -0.76
CA ASN A 76 18.97 14.70 -1.64
C ASN A 76 17.46 14.99 -1.51
N VAL A 77 17.11 16.22 -1.15
CA VAL A 77 15.73 16.66 -0.94
C VAL A 77 15.49 17.95 -1.71
N GLN A 78 14.53 17.94 -2.63
CA GLN A 78 14.02 19.15 -3.26
C GLN A 78 12.89 19.72 -2.39
N VAL A 79 12.92 21.04 -2.15
CA VAL A 79 11.90 21.76 -1.38
C VAL A 79 11.36 22.89 -2.26
N LYS A 80 10.04 22.98 -2.42
CA LYS A 80 9.40 24.04 -3.23
C LYS A 80 9.26 25.38 -2.52
N GLU A 81 9.31 25.39 -1.19
CA GLU A 81 9.25 26.59 -0.35
C GLU A 81 10.60 26.75 0.34
N THR A 82 11.25 27.91 0.16
CA THR A 82 12.37 28.31 1.01
C THR A 82 11.86 28.44 2.44
N ARG A 83 12.63 27.91 3.40
CA ARG A 83 12.43 28.29 4.80
C ARG A 83 12.82 29.76 4.90
N ASP A 84 11.89 30.59 5.36
CA ASP A 84 12.27 31.81 6.09
C ASP A 84 13.05 31.42 7.37
#